data_AF-A0A9P4YVP5-F1
#
_entry.id   AF-A0A9P4YVP5-F1
#
_cell.length_a   1.000
_cell.length_b   1.000
_cell.length_c   1.000
_cell.angle_alpha   90.00
_cell.angle_beta   90.00
_cell.angle_gamma   90.00
#
_symmetry.space_group_name_H-M   'P 1'
#
loop_
_entity.id
_entity.type
_entity.pdbx_description
1 polymer ?
#
loop_
_entity_poly.entity_id
_entity_poly.type
_entity_poly.pdbx_seq_one_letter_code
_entity_poly.pdbx_strand_id
1 'polypeptide(L)'
;MASIKSSLLSRLGDEQNIAERHHGKSRSHMAFENTSTNVAAAQMRNHLTGLAESVADPDQKKLFETEMDNFFALFRRYLNDKAKGNVV
;
A
#
# COMPACT_ATOMS: atom_id res chain seq x y z
N MET A 1 -41.66 31.82 36.35
CA MET A 1 -40.30 32.20 35.88
C MET A 1 -39.27 31.26 36.51
N ALA A 2 -38.95 30.15 35.86
CA ALA A 2 -37.87 29.27 36.30
C ALA A 2 -37.18 28.67 35.07
N SER A 3 -36.17 29.37 34.55
CA SER A 3 -35.29 28.85 33.50
C SER A 3 -33.88 29.43 33.68
N ILE A 4 -33.14 28.94 34.68
CA ILE A 4 -31.71 29.26 34.84
C ILE A 4 -30.94 28.06 35.46
N LYS A 5 -31.29 26.81 35.09
CA LYS A 5 -30.48 25.63 35.47
C LYS A 5 -30.11 24.71 34.29
N SER A 6 -30.28 25.17 33.06
CA SER A 6 -29.94 24.36 31.86
C SER A 6 -28.56 24.68 31.27
N SER A 7 -27.95 25.81 31.62
CA SER A 7 -26.73 26.30 30.94
C SER A 7 -25.39 25.96 31.62
N LEU A 8 -25.37 25.15 32.68
CA LEU A 8 -24.15 24.84 33.44
C LEU A 8 -23.71 23.37 33.42
N LEU A 9 -24.38 22.50 32.64
CA LEU A 9 -24.05 21.07 32.58
C LEU A 9 -23.69 20.58 31.16
N SER A 10 -23.04 21.44 30.37
CA SER A 10 -22.62 21.11 28.99
C SER A 10 -21.11 21.27 28.75
N ARG A 11 -20.31 21.49 29.80
CA ARG A 11 -18.89 21.87 29.71
C ARG A 11 -17.90 20.90 30.36
N LEU A 12 -18.27 19.62 30.49
CA LEU A 12 -17.42 18.57 31.10
C LEU A 12 -17.15 17.37 30.18
N GLY A 13 -17.31 17.54 28.85
CA GLY A 13 -17.16 16.43 27.89
C GLY A 13 -15.97 16.52 26.91
N ASP A 14 -15.21 17.62 26.88
CA ASP A 14 -14.24 17.88 25.80
C ASP A 14 -12.78 17.66 26.20
N GLU A 15 -12.45 16.51 26.81
CA GLU A 15 -11.05 16.21 27.15
C GLU A 15 -10.61 14.77 26.85
N GLN A 16 -11.24 14.08 25.88
CA GLN A 16 -10.86 12.70 25.50
C GLN A 16 -10.90 12.41 23.99
N ASN A 17 -10.72 13.39 23.11
CA ASN A 17 -10.60 13.11 21.67
C ASN A 17 -9.53 13.95 20.94
N ILE A 18 -8.31 14.00 21.51
CA ILE A 18 -7.10 14.44 20.79
C ILE A 18 -6.14 13.24 20.59
N ALA A 19 -6.70 12.04 20.45
CA ALA A 19 -5.95 10.83 20.11
C ALA A 19 -6.28 10.30 18.69
N GLU A 20 -7.16 10.98 17.96
CA GLU A 20 -7.65 10.51 16.66
C GLU A 20 -7.47 11.55 15.55
N ARG A 21 -6.37 12.32 15.58
CA ARG A 21 -5.86 12.96 14.36
C ARG A 21 -5.20 11.90 13.50
N HIS A 22 -6.03 11.02 12.96
CA HIS A 22 -5.71 10.11 11.89
C HIS A 22 -5.28 10.99 10.71
N HIS A 23 -3.97 11.21 10.54
CA HIS A 23 -3.45 11.80 9.32
C HIS A 23 -3.68 10.79 8.21
N GLY A 24 -4.90 10.78 7.67
CA GLY A 24 -5.24 10.08 6.45
C GLY A 24 -4.29 10.63 5.40
N LYS A 25 -3.33 9.79 4.98
CA LYS A 25 -2.30 10.11 3.99
C LYS A 25 -2.89 11.03 2.92
N SER A 26 -2.33 12.23 2.77
CA SER A 26 -2.80 13.19 1.76
C SER A 26 -2.93 12.50 0.40
N ARG A 27 -3.90 12.91 -0.42
CA ARG A 27 -4.10 12.35 -1.76
C ARG A 27 -2.81 12.35 -2.59
N SER A 28 -1.95 13.36 -2.40
CA SER A 28 -0.63 13.42 -3.03
C SER A 28 0.34 12.35 -2.52
N HIS A 29 0.31 12.05 -1.22
CA HIS A 29 1.13 11.00 -0.60
C HIS A 29 0.73 9.61 -1.12
N MET A 30 -0.57 9.30 -1.15
CA MET A 30 -1.09 8.05 -1.73
C MET A 30 -0.76 7.91 -3.21
N ALA A 31 -0.85 9.00 -3.98
CA ALA A 31 -0.49 9.00 -5.41
C ALA A 31 1.01 8.78 -5.63
N PHE A 32 1.87 9.35 -4.78
CA PHE A 32 3.31 9.14 -4.81
C PHE A 32 3.67 7.68 -4.50
N GLU A 33 3.11 7.10 -3.44
CA GLU A 33 3.32 5.69 -3.07
C GLU A 33 2.87 4.73 -4.17
N ASN A 34 1.71 4.98 -4.79
CA ASN A 34 1.22 4.20 -5.92
C ASN A 34 2.16 4.32 -7.14
N THR A 35 2.63 5.53 -7.45
CA THR A 35 3.57 5.76 -8.55
C THR A 35 4.88 5.02 -8.30
N SER A 36 5.46 5.17 -7.11
CA SER A 36 6.67 4.47 -6.68
C SER A 36 6.54 2.95 -6.82
N THR A 37 5.44 2.39 -6.31
CA THR A 37 5.13 0.95 -6.40
C THR A 37 4.99 0.47 -7.84
N ASN A 38 4.34 1.27 -8.69
CA ASN A 38 4.17 0.93 -10.10
C ASN A 38 5.48 0.97 -10.87
N VAL A 39 6.35 1.95 -10.61
CA VAL A 39 7.69 2.04 -11.21
C VAL A 39 8.53 0.84 -10.79
N ALA A 40 8.58 0.52 -9.50
CA ALA A 40 9.33 -0.63 -8.99
C ALA A 40 8.89 -1.95 -9.64
N ALA A 41 7.58 -2.12 -9.83
CA ALA A 41 7.05 -3.30 -10.49
C ALA A 41 7.34 -3.35 -12.00
N ALA A 42 7.31 -2.21 -12.69
CA ALA A 42 7.68 -2.15 -14.10
C ALA A 42 9.16 -2.52 -14.31
N GLN A 43 10.04 -2.01 -13.44
CA GLN A 43 11.45 -2.38 -13.44
C GLN A 43 11.63 -3.89 -13.24
N MET A 44 10.92 -4.49 -12.28
CA MET A 44 11.01 -5.93 -12.06
C MET A 44 10.54 -6.73 -13.27
N ARG A 45 9.45 -6.33 -13.95
CA ARG A 45 9.03 -6.99 -15.19
C ARG A 45 10.11 -6.98 -16.26
N ASN A 46 10.76 -5.84 -16.47
CA ASN A 46 11.84 -5.73 -17.45
C ASN A 46 13.01 -6.67 -17.11
N HIS A 47 13.38 -6.77 -15.83
CA HIS A 47 14.41 -7.72 -15.40
C HIS A 47 14.01 -9.17 -15.64
N LEU A 48 12.78 -9.56 -15.29
CA LEU A 48 12.29 -10.94 -15.49
C LEU A 48 12.23 -11.30 -16.98
N THR A 49 11.81 -10.38 -17.84
CA THR A 49 11.83 -10.56 -19.29
C THR A 49 13.27 -10.75 -19.80
N GLY A 50 14.21 -9.92 -19.36
CA GLY A 50 15.62 -10.08 -19.71
C GLY A 50 16.22 -11.42 -19.25
N LEU A 51 15.80 -11.93 -18.09
CA LEU A 51 16.20 -13.26 -17.63
C LEU A 51 15.58 -14.37 -18.50
N ALA A 52 14.31 -14.25 -18.88
CA ALA A 52 13.65 -15.22 -19.75
C ALA A 52 14.28 -15.27 -21.16
N GLU A 53 14.79 -14.15 -21.65
CA GLU A 53 15.53 -14.08 -22.92
C GLU A 53 16.88 -14.80 -22.88
N SER A 54 17.48 -14.98 -21.69
CA SER A 54 18.72 -15.76 -21.54
C SER A 54 18.52 -17.28 -21.66
N VAL A 55 17.27 -17.76 -21.65
CA VAL A 55 16.94 -19.18 -21.77
C VAL A 55 16.84 -19.57 -23.24
N ALA A 56 17.77 -20.41 -23.69
CA ALA A 56 17.90 -20.78 -25.11
C ALA A 56 16.87 -21.82 -25.57
N ASP A 57 16.50 -22.77 -24.70
CA ASP A 57 15.54 -23.81 -25.03
C ASP A 57 14.09 -23.27 -24.92
N PRO A 58 13.29 -23.29 -26.00
CA PRO A 58 11.92 -22.76 -25.98
C PRO A 58 11.01 -23.42 -24.94
N ASP A 59 11.16 -24.73 -24.70
CA ASP A 59 10.31 -25.45 -23.75
C ASP A 59 10.65 -25.06 -22.31
N GLN A 60 11.94 -24.94 -21.98
CA GLN A 60 12.39 -24.42 -20.70
C GLN A 60 12.06 -22.94 -20.51
N LYS A 61 12.13 -22.13 -21.57
CA LYS A 61 11.78 -20.71 -21.52
C LYS A 61 10.33 -20.52 -21.10
N LYS A 62 9.40 -21.31 -21.66
CA LYS A 62 7.97 -21.25 -21.30
C LYS A 62 7.73 -21.62 -19.83
N LEU A 63 8.42 -22.64 -19.33
CA LEU A 63 8.34 -23.02 -17.91
C LEU A 63 8.89 -21.90 -17.01
N PHE A 64 10.04 -21.34 -17.39
CA PHE A 64 10.66 -20.22 -16.68
C PHE A 64 9.77 -18.98 -16.65
N GLU A 65 9.17 -18.59 -17.79
CA GLU A 65 8.22 -17.47 -17.87
C GLU A 65 7.03 -17.68 -16.92
N THR A 66 6.51 -18.90 -16.85
CA THR A 66 5.44 -19.27 -15.92
C THR A 66 5.87 -19.09 -14.45
N GLU A 67 7.08 -19.50 -14.09
CA GLU A 67 7.63 -19.29 -12.75
C GLU A 67 7.88 -17.80 -12.44
N MET A 68 8.34 -17.02 -13.41
CA MET A 68 8.55 -15.58 -13.26
C MET A 68 7.23 -14.83 -13.09
N ASP A 69 6.15 -15.26 -13.75
CA ASP A 69 4.80 -14.75 -13.54
C ASP A 69 4.28 -15.04 -12.11
N ASN A 70 4.49 -16.27 -11.63
CA ASN A 70 4.15 -16.65 -10.26
C ASN A 70 4.93 -15.82 -9.24
N PHE A 71 6.23 -15.63 -9.45
CA PHE A 71 7.07 -14.77 -8.60
C PHE A 71 6.60 -13.31 -8.64
N PHE A 72 6.28 -12.77 -9.82
CA PHE A 72 5.82 -11.39 -9.96
C PHE A 72 4.52 -11.13 -9.21
N ALA A 73 3.60 -12.09 -9.17
CA ALA A 73 2.37 -12.00 -8.37
C ALA A 73 2.68 -11.84 -6.88
N LEU A 74 3.65 -12.62 -6.35
CA LEU A 74 4.11 -12.50 -4.97
C LEU A 74 4.83 -11.18 -4.72
N PHE A 75 5.66 -10.71 -5.66
CA PHE A 75 6.34 -9.42 -5.53
C PHE A 75 5.36 -8.25 -5.50
N ARG A 76 4.34 -8.26 -6.35
CA ARG A 76 3.26 -7.26 -6.31
C ARG A 76 2.53 -7.27 -4.98
N ARG A 77 2.24 -8.46 -4.42
CA ARG A 77 1.67 -8.57 -3.06
C ARG A 77 2.60 -7.97 -2.02
N TYR A 78 3.91 -8.28 -2.07
CA TYR A 78 4.91 -7.71 -1.18
C TYR A 78 4.97 -6.18 -1.24
N LEU A 79 4.93 -5.57 -2.44
CA LEU A 79 4.90 -4.11 -2.55
C LEU A 79 3.65 -3.51 -1.90
N ASN A 80 2.49 -4.15 -2.07
CA ASN A 80 1.24 -3.71 -1.44
C ASN A 80 1.29 -3.84 0.09
N ASP A 81 1.87 -4.93 0.61
CA ASP A 81 2.01 -5.16 2.05
C ASP A 81 3.01 -4.17 2.67
N LYS A 82 4.13 -3.91 1.98
CA LYS A 82 5.13 -2.91 2.36
C LYS A 82 4.54 -1.49 2.38
N ALA A 83 3.72 -1.12 1.39
CA ALA A 83 3.06 0.19 1.34
C ALA A 83 2.03 0.39 2.47
N LYS A 84 1.44 -0.71 2.97
CA LYS A 84 0.54 -0.71 4.14
C LYS A 84 1.29 -0.69 5.48
N GLY A 85 2.61 -0.88 5.47
CA GLY A 85 3.41 -0.98 6.69
C GLY A 85 3.29 -2.32 7.41
N ASN A 86 2.75 -3.35 6.75
CA ASN A 86 2.78 -4.71 7.30
C ASN A 86 4.21 -5.24 7.16
N VAL A 87 4.95 -5.23 8.26
CA VAL A 87 6.25 -5.90 8.36
C VAL A 87 5.95 -7.39 8.59
N VAL A 88 6.40 -8.24 7.67
CA VAL A 88 6.44 -9.71 7.88
C VAL A 88 7.62 -10.02 8.81
#